data_AF-A0A9N9NP63-F1
#
_entry.id   AF-A0A9N9NP63-F1
#
_cell.length_a   1.000
_cell.length_b   1.000
_cell.length_c   1.000
_cell.angle_alpha   90.00
_cell.angle_beta   90.00
_cell.angle_gamma   90.00
#
_symmetry.space_group_name_H-M   'P 1'
#
loop_
_entity.id
_entity.type
_entity.pdbx_description
1 polymer ?
#
loop_
_entity_poly.entity_id
_entity_poly.type
_entity_poly.pdbx_seq_one_letter_code
_entity_poly.pdbx_strand_id
1 'polypeptide(L)'
;ICNSSGSPLYVPNRLCENVLCHILDKIRNKAVVSKIHNASNDHLQLLHFKSSKLWIFILNATGEVNELLNHPHVESVRSKISQLVCAIEDQSITIGMLNTLVEFPNDILTGYFNAGIGTKKKKIANEMLDSLREQLREHSNTVEKLFSFYNRWCNKAEDTLAYLDDLTEKVNNLNNTPFLELVNPHYWSIHNEIIEVSRRAYQYENSQTFANVFEIDTNEEVQKSVLLVSQVFGDSLLERYQRICIEYKSWKHIKCSEARPLWNGITSEQVKHELDLMAGDATWYRQRQTQNDLLRSIEYLAQFPSSIKQLKNLSDVLTQFNIKNKEKSWAIEMLNTLENTDMILGDLQDFFKKYNKKYGAYRECWSLIKELSFAKEFIDFLLKELIGRDLTNLIN
;
A
#
# COMPACT_ATOMS: atom_id res chain seq x y z
N ILE A 1 -41.04 14.52 -33.48
CA ILE A 1 -40.53 15.79 -34.07
C ILE A 1 -39.47 15.47 -35.10
N CYS A 2 -38.44 14.70 -34.75
CA CYS A 2 -37.49 14.13 -35.71
C CYS A 2 -37.79 12.64 -35.94
N ASN A 3 -37.50 12.12 -37.14
CA ASN A 3 -37.72 10.71 -37.49
C ASN A 3 -36.37 9.98 -37.44
N SER A 4 -36.00 9.46 -36.28
CA SER A 4 -34.71 8.79 -36.08
C SER A 4 -34.93 7.51 -35.28
N SER A 5 -34.99 6.38 -35.97
CA SER A 5 -34.93 5.03 -35.39
C SER A 5 -33.50 4.57 -35.08
N GLY A 6 -32.49 5.40 -35.42
CA GLY A 6 -31.07 5.22 -35.07
C GLY A 6 -30.31 6.56 -35.12
N SER A 7 -29.07 6.59 -34.64
CA SER A 7 -28.15 7.73 -34.78
C SER A 7 -27.69 7.88 -36.24
N PRO A 8 -27.61 9.09 -36.84
CA PRO A 8 -27.81 10.42 -36.24
C PRO A 8 -29.23 11.01 -36.37
N LEU A 9 -29.50 12.10 -35.63
CA LEU A 9 -30.78 12.84 -35.63
C LEU A 9 -31.12 13.34 -37.04
N TYR A 10 -32.27 12.94 -37.59
CA TYR A 10 -32.74 13.43 -38.89
C TYR A 10 -33.86 14.46 -38.73
N VAL A 11 -33.60 15.70 -39.16
CA VAL A 11 -34.53 16.82 -39.13
C VAL A 11 -35.23 16.92 -40.50
N PRO A 12 -36.51 16.53 -40.61
CA PRO A 12 -37.13 16.29 -41.92
C PRO A 12 -37.56 17.56 -42.65
N ASN A 13 -37.76 18.68 -41.95
CA ASN A 13 -38.21 19.94 -42.53
C ASN A 13 -37.94 21.13 -41.60
N ARG A 14 -38.08 22.34 -42.15
CA ARG A 14 -37.84 23.62 -41.47
C ARG A 14 -38.69 23.85 -40.22
N LEU A 15 -39.93 23.34 -40.17
CA LEU A 15 -40.77 23.49 -38.97
C LEU A 15 -40.15 22.72 -37.79
N CYS A 16 -39.64 21.52 -38.03
CA CYS A 16 -38.95 20.73 -37.02
C CYS A 16 -37.65 21.41 -36.56
N GLU A 17 -36.90 22.00 -37.48
CA GLU A 17 -35.70 22.78 -37.18
C GLU A 17 -36.02 23.99 -36.28
N ASN A 18 -37.04 24.78 -36.62
CA ASN A 18 -37.47 25.94 -35.85
C ASN A 18 -37.87 25.57 -34.41
N VAL A 19 -38.52 24.42 -34.22
CA VAL A 19 -38.88 23.92 -32.89
C VAL A 19 -37.62 23.59 -32.08
N LEU A 20 -36.61 22.96 -32.69
CA LEU A 20 -35.34 22.67 -32.02
C LEU A 20 -34.58 23.96 -31.65
N CYS A 21 -34.50 24.94 -32.55
CA CYS A 21 -33.93 26.25 -32.28
C CYS A 21 -34.66 26.95 -31.11
N HIS A 22 -36.00 26.92 -31.10
CA HIS A 22 -36.78 27.49 -30.00
C HIS A 22 -36.49 26.83 -28.65
N ILE A 23 -36.30 25.50 -28.62
CA ILE A 23 -35.91 24.77 -27.40
C ILE A 23 -34.52 25.22 -26.94
N LEU A 24 -33.57 25.37 -27.86
CA LEU A 24 -32.21 25.83 -27.53
C LEU A 24 -32.21 27.27 -26.99
N ASP A 25 -33.05 28.16 -27.52
CA ASP A 25 -33.25 29.50 -26.99
C ASP A 25 -33.79 29.47 -25.55
N LYS A 26 -34.78 28.61 -25.27
CA LYS A 26 -35.32 28.46 -23.91
C LYS A 26 -34.25 27.92 -22.94
N ILE A 27 -33.45 26.95 -23.36
CA ILE A 27 -32.34 26.40 -22.57
C ILE A 27 -31.30 27.48 -22.28
N ARG A 28 -30.86 28.20 -23.31
CA ARG A 28 -29.88 29.29 -23.20
C ARG A 28 -30.38 30.39 -22.26
N ASN A 29 -31.62 30.84 -22.44
CA ASN A 29 -32.20 31.90 -21.60
C ASN A 29 -32.33 31.45 -20.14
N LYS A 30 -32.70 30.19 -19.89
CA LYS A 30 -32.74 29.63 -18.53
C LYS A 30 -31.35 29.58 -17.88
N ALA A 31 -30.30 29.25 -18.64
CA ALA A 31 -28.92 29.26 -18.16
C ALA A 31 -28.44 30.68 -17.80
N VAL A 32 -28.86 31.70 -18.56
CA VAL A 32 -28.58 33.12 -18.26
C VAL A 32 -29.26 33.56 -16.97
N VAL A 33 -30.56 33.27 -16.81
CA VAL A 33 -31.34 33.65 -15.62
C VAL A 33 -30.81 32.97 -14.34
N SER A 34 -30.35 31.72 -14.46
CA SER A 34 -29.80 30.95 -13.34
C SER A 34 -28.34 31.27 -13.00
N LYS A 35 -27.73 32.27 -13.67
CA LYS A 35 -26.31 32.65 -13.51
C LYS A 35 -25.31 31.50 -13.76
N ILE A 36 -25.72 30.42 -14.44
CA ILE A 36 -24.84 29.30 -14.80
C ILE A 36 -23.69 29.80 -15.69
N HIS A 37 -23.92 30.85 -16.48
CA HIS A 37 -22.88 31.51 -17.27
C HIS A 37 -21.74 32.14 -16.45
N ASN A 38 -21.91 32.36 -15.14
CA ASN A 38 -20.87 32.86 -14.25
C ASN A 38 -20.04 31.74 -13.59
N ALA A 39 -20.36 30.47 -13.88
CA ALA A 39 -19.58 29.36 -13.38
C ALA A 39 -18.20 29.31 -14.07
N SER A 40 -17.24 28.65 -13.43
CA SER A 40 -15.92 28.43 -14.03
C SER A 40 -16.05 27.72 -15.39
N ASN A 41 -15.08 27.96 -16.28
CA ASN A 41 -15.07 27.32 -17.59
C ASN A 41 -15.14 25.79 -17.47
N ASP A 42 -14.44 25.22 -16.49
CA ASP A 42 -14.41 23.78 -16.21
C ASP A 42 -15.78 23.26 -15.76
N HIS A 43 -16.48 23.99 -14.89
CA HIS A 43 -17.84 23.63 -14.48
C HIS A 43 -18.82 23.65 -15.66
N LEU A 44 -18.71 24.65 -16.54
CA LEU A 44 -19.51 24.73 -17.75
C LEU A 44 -19.20 23.58 -18.71
N GLN A 45 -17.93 23.24 -18.91
CA GLN A 45 -17.54 22.11 -19.74
C GLN A 45 -18.08 20.79 -19.18
N LEU A 46 -18.02 20.60 -17.86
CA LEU A 46 -18.60 19.43 -17.20
C LEU A 46 -20.12 19.34 -17.39
N LEU A 47 -20.84 20.46 -17.27
CA LEU A 47 -22.29 20.50 -17.51
C LEU A 47 -22.66 20.14 -18.95
N HIS A 48 -21.90 20.66 -19.92
CA HIS A 48 -22.06 20.28 -21.33
C HIS A 48 -21.76 18.79 -21.51
N PHE A 49 -20.70 18.27 -20.89
CA PHE A 49 -20.30 16.87 -20.98
C PHE A 49 -21.32 15.91 -20.33
N LYS A 50 -21.93 16.28 -19.20
CA LYS A 50 -23.05 15.52 -18.60
C LYS A 50 -24.25 15.38 -19.54
N SER A 51 -24.38 16.31 -20.49
CA SER A 51 -25.38 16.28 -21.56
C SER A 51 -24.79 15.76 -22.88
N SER A 52 -23.68 15.01 -22.86
CA SER A 52 -22.94 14.56 -24.05
C SER A 52 -23.82 13.86 -25.08
N LYS A 53 -24.74 12.98 -24.66
CA LYS A 53 -25.68 12.31 -25.58
C LYS A 53 -26.51 13.31 -26.39
N LEU A 54 -27.06 14.34 -25.75
CA LEU A 54 -27.82 15.39 -26.43
C LEU A 54 -26.95 16.10 -27.47
N TRP A 55 -25.74 16.48 -27.08
CA TRP A 55 -24.82 17.20 -27.96
C TRP A 55 -24.34 16.33 -29.12
N ILE A 56 -24.07 15.04 -28.89
CA ILE A 56 -23.75 14.07 -29.96
C ILE A 56 -24.89 14.02 -30.99
N PHE A 57 -26.15 14.03 -30.54
CA PHE A 57 -27.30 14.04 -31.45
C PHE A 57 -27.43 15.35 -32.23
N ILE A 58 -27.34 16.50 -31.56
CA ILE A 58 -27.50 17.81 -32.21
C ILE A 58 -26.35 18.08 -33.19
N LEU A 59 -25.10 17.82 -32.79
CA LEU A 59 -23.92 18.14 -33.59
C LEU A 59 -23.76 17.24 -34.81
N ASN A 60 -24.28 16.01 -34.77
CA ASN A 60 -24.31 15.11 -35.91
C ASN A 60 -25.63 15.15 -36.69
N ALA A 61 -26.54 16.10 -36.40
CA ALA A 61 -27.85 16.14 -37.05
C ALA A 61 -27.74 16.28 -38.58
N THR A 62 -28.67 15.65 -39.28
CA THR A 62 -28.75 15.61 -40.76
C THR A 62 -30.14 16.03 -41.23
N GLY A 63 -30.31 16.36 -42.52
CA GLY A 63 -31.55 16.89 -43.08
C GLY A 63 -31.54 18.42 -43.12
N GLU A 64 -32.65 19.06 -42.74
CA GLU A 64 -32.75 20.53 -42.66
C GLU A 64 -32.19 21.03 -41.32
N VAL A 65 -30.91 21.40 -41.31
CA VAL A 65 -30.14 21.69 -40.08
C VAL A 65 -29.27 22.96 -40.18
N ASN A 66 -29.49 23.80 -41.20
CA ASN A 66 -28.71 24.99 -41.47
C ASN A 66 -28.83 26.05 -40.36
N GLU A 67 -30.04 26.36 -39.89
CA GLU A 67 -30.27 27.30 -38.78
C GLU A 67 -29.87 26.65 -37.44
N LEU A 68 -30.11 25.34 -37.27
CA LEU A 68 -29.79 24.61 -36.05
C LEU A 68 -28.29 24.52 -35.78
N LEU A 69 -27.47 24.13 -36.77
CA LEU A 69 -26.03 23.97 -36.60
C LEU A 69 -25.27 25.29 -36.51
N ASN A 70 -25.87 26.38 -36.99
CA ASN A 70 -25.37 27.76 -36.87
C ASN A 70 -26.02 28.51 -35.68
N HIS A 71 -26.84 27.82 -34.87
CA HIS A 71 -27.46 28.44 -33.71
C HIS A 71 -26.39 28.86 -32.68
N PRO A 72 -26.45 30.08 -32.09
CA PRO A 72 -25.39 30.60 -31.24
C PRO A 72 -25.02 29.71 -30.03
N HIS A 73 -26.02 29.00 -29.48
CA HIS A 73 -25.77 28.05 -28.39
C HIS A 73 -25.00 26.82 -28.86
N VAL A 74 -25.31 26.31 -30.05
CA VAL A 74 -24.62 25.15 -30.65
C VAL A 74 -23.20 25.52 -31.02
N GLU A 75 -22.99 26.70 -31.63
CA GLU A 75 -21.65 27.21 -31.93
C GLU A 75 -20.80 27.39 -30.68
N SER A 76 -21.38 27.93 -29.59
CA SER A 76 -20.69 28.07 -28.31
C SER A 76 -20.22 26.73 -27.76
N VAL A 77 -21.08 25.71 -27.80
CA VAL A 77 -20.73 24.35 -27.36
C VAL A 77 -19.66 23.74 -28.27
N ARG A 78 -19.83 23.86 -29.59
CA ARG A 78 -18.86 23.38 -30.59
C ARG A 78 -17.48 23.98 -30.39
N SER A 79 -17.43 25.28 -30.11
CA SER A 79 -16.18 26.01 -29.83
C SER A 79 -15.51 25.49 -28.57
N LYS A 80 -16.25 25.28 -27.46
CA LYS A 80 -15.71 24.70 -26.23
C LYS A 80 -15.21 23.27 -26.41
N ILE A 81 -15.94 22.43 -27.14
CA ILE A 81 -15.49 21.06 -27.46
C ILE A 81 -14.19 21.13 -28.26
N SER A 82 -14.13 22.02 -29.26
CA SER A 82 -12.93 22.20 -30.08
C SER A 82 -11.73 22.69 -29.28
N GLN A 83 -11.92 23.56 -28.29
CA GLN A 83 -10.88 24.01 -27.37
C GLN A 83 -10.36 22.87 -26.50
N LEU A 84 -11.27 22.06 -25.96
CA LEU A 84 -10.90 20.91 -25.13
C LEU A 84 -10.15 19.85 -25.93
N VAL A 85 -10.58 19.57 -27.18
CA VAL A 85 -9.84 18.68 -28.08
C VAL A 85 -8.44 19.20 -28.35
N CYS A 86 -8.28 20.50 -28.64
CA CYS A 86 -6.95 21.09 -28.79
C CYS A 86 -6.10 20.94 -27.53
N ALA A 87 -6.69 21.18 -26.34
CA ALA A 87 -6.01 21.03 -25.06
C ALA A 87 -5.55 19.59 -24.76
N ILE A 88 -6.29 18.59 -25.28
CA ILE A 88 -5.91 17.18 -25.20
C ILE A 88 -4.78 16.88 -26.19
N GLU A 89 -4.86 17.41 -27.42
CA GLU A 89 -3.85 17.21 -28.47
C GLU A 89 -2.49 17.83 -28.13
N ASP A 90 -2.48 19.02 -27.54
CA ASP A 90 -1.27 19.73 -27.14
C ASP A 90 -0.85 19.46 -25.68
N GLN A 91 -1.58 18.59 -24.98
CA GLN A 91 -1.35 18.22 -23.57
C GLN A 91 -1.46 19.40 -22.57
N SER A 92 -2.03 20.54 -22.96
CA SER A 92 -2.25 21.67 -22.05
C SER A 92 -3.47 21.49 -21.13
N ILE A 93 -4.30 20.47 -21.35
CA ILE A 93 -5.43 20.13 -20.47
C ILE A 93 -4.96 19.93 -19.02
N THR A 94 -5.69 20.50 -18.06
CA THR A 94 -5.40 20.28 -16.64
C THR A 94 -5.74 18.86 -16.22
N ILE A 95 -4.96 18.27 -15.32
CA ILE A 95 -5.19 16.91 -14.84
C ILE A 95 -6.54 16.79 -14.13
N GLY A 96 -7.00 17.83 -13.42
CA GLY A 96 -8.32 17.81 -12.78
C GLY A 96 -9.47 17.67 -13.79
N MET A 97 -9.37 18.37 -14.93
CA MET A 97 -10.32 18.23 -16.02
C MET A 97 -10.21 16.86 -16.68
N LEU A 98 -8.98 16.38 -16.90
CA LEU A 98 -8.74 15.05 -17.47
C LEU A 98 -9.30 13.94 -16.57
N ASN A 99 -9.07 14.00 -15.27
CA ASN A 99 -9.63 13.09 -14.25
C ASN A 99 -11.16 13.02 -14.36
N THR A 100 -11.81 14.17 -14.52
CA THR A 100 -13.26 14.23 -14.69
C THR A 100 -13.72 13.59 -16.01
N LEU A 101 -12.96 13.75 -17.09
CA LEU A 101 -13.29 13.16 -18.38
C LEU A 101 -13.10 11.65 -18.40
N VAL A 102 -12.03 11.13 -17.77
CA VAL A 102 -11.71 9.70 -17.79
C VAL A 102 -12.70 8.84 -17.00
N GLU A 103 -13.55 9.44 -16.14
CA GLU A 103 -14.69 8.75 -15.51
C GLU A 103 -15.71 8.20 -16.53
N PHE A 104 -15.73 8.73 -17.75
CA PHE A 104 -16.70 8.35 -18.76
C PHE A 104 -16.15 7.31 -19.76
N PRO A 105 -16.99 6.39 -20.26
CA PRO A 105 -16.59 5.44 -21.31
C PRO A 105 -16.02 6.11 -22.58
N ASN A 106 -15.02 5.45 -23.19
CA ASN A 106 -14.33 5.98 -24.38
C ASN A 106 -15.23 6.17 -25.59
N ASP A 107 -16.22 5.31 -25.80
CA ASP A 107 -17.20 5.42 -26.87
C ASP A 107 -18.02 6.72 -26.75
N ILE A 108 -18.37 7.11 -25.54
CA ILE A 108 -19.07 8.38 -25.27
C ILE A 108 -18.14 9.57 -25.49
N LEU A 109 -16.92 9.51 -24.95
CA LEU A 109 -15.91 10.58 -25.08
C LEU A 109 -15.56 10.84 -26.55
N THR A 110 -15.19 9.80 -27.29
CA THR A 110 -14.86 9.91 -28.71
C THR A 110 -16.05 10.36 -29.53
N GLY A 111 -17.26 9.85 -29.26
CA GLY A 111 -18.48 10.32 -29.89
C GLY A 111 -18.71 11.81 -29.68
N TYR A 112 -18.53 12.29 -28.45
CA TYR A 112 -18.71 13.70 -28.08
C TYR A 112 -17.67 14.61 -28.74
N PHE A 113 -16.38 14.28 -28.62
CA PHE A 113 -15.29 15.07 -29.20
C PHE A 113 -15.37 15.11 -30.71
N ASN A 114 -15.58 13.96 -31.35
CA ASN A 114 -15.61 13.86 -32.81
C ASN A 114 -16.87 14.53 -33.40
N ALA A 115 -17.99 14.58 -32.67
CA ALA A 115 -19.17 15.34 -33.07
C ALA A 115 -18.90 16.87 -33.08
N GLY A 116 -18.13 17.37 -32.11
CA GLY A 116 -17.85 18.80 -31.99
C GLY A 116 -16.83 19.35 -32.99
N ILE A 117 -15.80 18.57 -33.33
CA ILE A 117 -14.74 19.02 -34.26
C ILE A 117 -15.10 18.84 -35.75
N GLY A 118 -16.13 18.02 -36.04
CA GLY A 118 -16.57 17.73 -37.40
C GLY A 118 -15.50 17.02 -38.24
N THR A 119 -15.49 17.27 -39.55
CA THR A 119 -14.60 16.59 -40.51
C THR A 119 -13.26 17.31 -40.74
N LYS A 120 -13.06 18.49 -40.15
CA LYS A 120 -11.92 19.37 -40.46
C LYS A 120 -10.68 19.14 -39.59
N LYS A 121 -10.82 18.43 -38.46
CA LYS A 121 -9.73 18.17 -37.51
C LYS A 121 -9.47 16.67 -37.35
N LYS A 122 -8.30 16.33 -36.83
CA LYS A 122 -7.94 14.96 -36.47
C LYS A 122 -8.92 14.46 -35.41
N LYS A 123 -9.47 13.26 -35.62
CA LYS A 123 -10.40 12.64 -34.67
C LYS A 123 -9.66 12.19 -33.43
N ILE A 124 -10.29 12.36 -32.28
CA ILE A 124 -9.85 11.75 -31.03
C ILE A 124 -10.18 10.27 -31.10
N ALA A 125 -9.13 9.45 -31.00
CA ALA A 125 -9.21 8.00 -31.05
C ALA A 125 -9.18 7.41 -29.64
N ASN A 126 -9.70 6.20 -29.47
CA ASN A 126 -9.74 5.54 -28.16
C ASN A 126 -8.32 5.33 -27.60
N GLU A 127 -7.36 5.01 -28.47
CA GLU A 127 -5.97 4.75 -28.09
C GLU A 127 -5.33 5.95 -27.40
N MET A 128 -5.69 7.16 -27.83
CA MET A 128 -5.19 8.40 -27.21
C MET A 128 -5.74 8.58 -25.80
N LEU A 129 -7.04 8.32 -25.59
CA LEU A 129 -7.68 8.40 -24.28
C LEU A 129 -7.17 7.31 -23.33
N ASP A 130 -6.93 6.10 -23.84
CA ASP A 130 -6.36 5.00 -23.07
C ASP A 130 -4.93 5.30 -22.63
N SER A 131 -4.11 5.88 -23.51
CA SER A 131 -2.76 6.34 -23.16
C SER A 131 -2.78 7.39 -22.04
N LEU A 132 -3.71 8.35 -22.07
CA LEU A 132 -3.84 9.38 -21.04
C LEU A 132 -4.24 8.77 -19.69
N ARG A 133 -5.19 7.83 -19.69
CA ARG A 133 -5.59 7.11 -18.48
C ARG A 133 -4.44 6.32 -17.87
N GLU A 134 -3.69 5.62 -18.70
CA GLU A 134 -2.54 4.83 -18.27
C GLU A 134 -1.49 5.72 -17.61
N GLN A 135 -1.18 6.88 -18.21
CA GLN A 135 -0.23 7.85 -17.65
C GLN A 135 -0.68 8.42 -16.30
N LEU A 136 -1.97 8.71 -16.12
CA LEU A 136 -2.51 9.14 -14.83
C LEU A 136 -2.45 8.04 -13.76
N ARG A 137 -2.72 6.79 -14.16
CA ARG A 137 -2.60 5.63 -13.27
C ARG A 137 -1.15 5.41 -12.85
N GLU A 138 -0.21 5.48 -13.80
CA GLU A 138 1.22 5.34 -13.53
C GLU A 138 1.75 6.45 -12.63
N HIS A 139 1.27 7.69 -12.80
CA HIS A 139 1.58 8.78 -11.89
C HIS A 139 1.10 8.48 -10.46
N SER A 140 -0.17 8.11 -10.30
CA SER A 140 -0.76 7.78 -8.98
C SER A 140 -0.03 6.63 -8.30
N ASN A 141 0.30 5.59 -9.06
CA ASN A 141 1.07 4.42 -8.62
C ASN A 141 2.49 4.82 -8.17
N THR A 142 3.14 5.74 -8.89
CA THR A 142 4.46 6.26 -8.54
C THR A 142 4.42 7.07 -7.25
N VAL A 143 3.42 7.94 -7.09
CA VAL A 143 3.20 8.73 -5.87
C VAL A 143 3.04 7.81 -4.66
N GLU A 144 2.17 6.80 -4.76
CA GLU A 144 1.92 5.83 -3.68
C GLU A 144 3.22 5.12 -3.25
N LYS A 145 3.99 4.62 -4.23
CA LYS A 145 5.25 3.92 -3.98
C LYS A 145 6.31 4.82 -3.34
N LEU A 146 6.39 6.08 -3.76
CA LEU A 146 7.31 7.05 -3.16
C LEU A 146 6.93 7.36 -1.71
N PHE A 147 5.65 7.64 -1.42
CA PHE A 147 5.19 7.85 -0.06
C PHE A 147 5.48 6.65 0.84
N SER A 148 5.17 5.45 0.36
CA SER A 148 5.48 4.20 1.05
C SER A 148 6.97 4.10 1.36
N PHE A 149 7.83 4.36 0.36
CA PHE A 149 9.27 4.25 0.51
C PHE A 149 9.82 5.23 1.55
N TYR A 150 9.44 6.51 1.47
CA TYR A 150 9.91 7.54 2.40
C TYR A 150 9.46 7.28 3.83
N ASN A 151 8.19 6.92 4.03
CA ASN A 151 7.64 6.67 5.36
C ASN A 151 8.18 5.38 6.00
N ARG A 152 8.43 4.33 5.20
CA ARG A 152 8.86 3.03 5.72
C ARG A 152 10.37 2.96 5.94
N TRP A 153 11.15 3.42 4.96
CA TRP A 153 12.59 3.16 4.89
C TRP A 153 13.45 4.38 5.23
N CYS A 154 12.91 5.59 5.05
CA CYS A 154 13.64 6.84 5.27
C CYS A 154 13.15 7.63 6.49
N ASN A 155 12.31 7.06 7.35
CA ASN A 155 11.72 7.79 8.50
C ASN A 155 12.75 8.39 9.49
N LYS A 156 14.00 7.90 9.47
CA LYS A 156 15.11 8.40 10.29
C LYS A 156 16.01 9.41 9.57
N ALA A 157 15.83 9.60 8.26
CA ALA A 157 16.65 10.51 7.49
C ALA A 157 16.24 11.97 7.72
N GLU A 158 17.25 12.84 7.79
CA GLU A 158 17.08 14.26 8.12
C GLU A 158 16.37 15.02 6.99
N ASP A 159 16.58 14.59 5.75
CA ASP A 159 16.03 15.20 4.53
C ASP A 159 14.66 14.64 4.13
N THR A 160 14.12 13.62 4.80
CA THR A 160 12.84 12.97 4.45
C THR A 160 11.66 13.91 4.38
N LEU A 161 11.59 14.90 5.29
CA LEU A 161 10.51 15.89 5.28
C LEU A 161 10.51 16.71 3.98
N ALA A 162 11.69 17.07 3.45
CA ALA A 162 11.79 17.81 2.20
C ALA A 162 11.23 17.01 1.01
N TYR A 163 11.48 15.70 0.97
CA TYR A 163 10.90 14.81 -0.05
C TYR A 163 9.38 14.66 0.11
N LEU A 164 8.90 14.47 1.33
CA LEU A 164 7.46 14.33 1.60
C LEU A 164 6.71 15.63 1.29
N ASP A 165 7.29 16.79 1.58
CA ASP A 165 6.69 18.10 1.31
C ASP A 165 6.60 18.38 -0.21
N ASP A 166 7.67 18.16 -0.98
CA ASP A 166 7.64 18.32 -2.45
C ASP A 166 6.61 17.36 -3.10
N LEU A 167 6.58 16.09 -2.65
CA LEU A 167 5.61 15.12 -3.16
C LEU A 167 4.16 15.51 -2.81
N THR A 168 3.93 15.97 -1.57
CA THR A 168 2.61 16.43 -1.11
C THR A 168 2.17 17.67 -1.87
N GLU A 169 3.07 18.61 -2.13
CA GLU A 169 2.79 19.79 -2.96
C GLU A 169 2.37 19.39 -4.37
N LYS A 170 3.11 18.47 -5.02
CA LYS A 170 2.76 17.95 -6.35
C LYS A 170 1.36 17.31 -6.37
N VAL A 171 1.02 16.52 -5.35
CA VAL A 171 -0.30 15.87 -5.23
C VAL A 171 -1.41 16.89 -5.02
N ASN A 172 -1.21 17.87 -4.13
CA ASN A 172 -2.20 18.89 -3.83
C ASN A 172 -2.46 19.82 -5.03
N ASN A 173 -1.42 20.13 -5.79
CA ASN A 173 -1.51 20.98 -6.97
C ASN A 173 -1.91 20.23 -8.25
N LEU A 174 -1.93 18.89 -8.22
CA LEU A 174 -2.12 18.02 -9.38
C LEU A 174 -3.31 18.44 -10.23
N ASN A 175 -4.47 18.72 -9.62
CA ASN A 175 -5.68 19.08 -10.37
C ASN A 175 -5.54 20.35 -11.22
N ASN A 176 -4.66 21.28 -10.83
CA ASN A 176 -4.40 22.53 -11.52
C ASN A 176 -3.21 22.43 -12.48
N THR A 177 -2.44 21.36 -12.41
CA THR A 177 -1.26 21.15 -13.25
C THR A 177 -1.67 20.74 -14.68
N PRO A 178 -1.11 21.40 -15.72
CA PRO A 178 -1.26 20.95 -17.11
C PRO A 178 -0.66 19.56 -17.31
N PHE A 179 -1.28 18.73 -18.14
CA PHE A 179 -0.83 17.37 -18.39
C PHE A 179 0.61 17.29 -18.94
N LEU A 180 1.00 18.26 -19.77
CA LEU A 180 2.35 18.38 -20.33
C LEU A 180 3.44 18.41 -19.25
N GLU A 181 3.13 18.95 -18.07
CA GLU A 181 4.08 18.95 -16.94
C GLU A 181 4.37 17.54 -16.43
N LEU A 182 3.44 16.59 -16.49
CA LEU A 182 3.72 15.19 -16.09
C LEU A 182 4.73 14.51 -17.03
N VAL A 183 4.77 14.96 -18.28
CA VAL A 183 5.68 14.44 -19.31
C VAL A 183 7.05 15.10 -19.21
N ASN A 184 7.19 16.17 -18.43
CA ASN A 184 8.45 16.86 -18.21
C ASN A 184 9.42 15.96 -17.43
N PRO A 185 10.63 15.68 -17.96
CA PRO A 185 11.63 14.88 -17.26
C PRO A 185 12.02 15.42 -15.87
N HIS A 186 11.83 16.71 -15.64
CA HIS A 186 12.13 17.39 -14.37
C HIS A 186 10.95 17.44 -13.40
N TYR A 187 9.77 16.95 -13.77
CA TYR A 187 8.57 16.96 -12.91
C TYR A 187 8.85 16.33 -11.53
N TRP A 188 9.46 15.15 -11.55
CA TRP A 188 9.80 14.39 -10.35
C TRP A 188 11.02 14.95 -9.61
N SER A 189 11.83 15.80 -10.24
CA SER A 189 12.94 16.52 -9.60
C SER A 189 13.81 15.59 -8.72
N ILE A 190 13.85 15.85 -7.41
CA ILE A 190 14.58 15.08 -6.39
C ILE A 190 14.15 13.60 -6.30
N HIS A 191 12.94 13.25 -6.76
CA HIS A 191 12.43 11.88 -6.71
C HIS A 191 12.95 10.98 -7.85
N ASN A 192 13.50 11.55 -8.94
CA ASN A 192 13.82 10.82 -10.17
C ASN A 192 14.68 9.57 -9.92
N GLU A 193 15.73 9.70 -9.11
CA GLU A 193 16.66 8.60 -8.82
C GLU A 193 16.05 7.52 -7.91
N ILE A 194 14.96 7.85 -7.20
CA ILE A 194 14.34 7.01 -6.18
C ILE A 194 13.16 6.22 -6.75
N ILE A 195 12.54 6.66 -7.86
CA ILE A 195 11.35 6.02 -8.44
C ILE A 195 11.56 4.53 -8.74
N GLU A 196 12.69 4.15 -9.34
CA GLU A 196 12.95 2.74 -9.64
C GLU A 196 13.19 1.93 -8.36
N VAL A 197 13.86 2.52 -7.38
CA VAL A 197 14.14 1.90 -6.10
C VAL A 197 12.86 1.71 -5.29
N SER A 198 12.01 2.74 -5.20
CA SER A 198 10.73 2.69 -4.48
C SER A 198 9.81 1.63 -5.07
N ARG A 199 9.77 1.50 -6.42
CA ARG A 199 8.99 0.46 -7.09
C ARG A 199 9.44 -0.95 -6.69
N ARG A 200 10.74 -1.19 -6.62
CA ARG A 200 11.30 -2.49 -6.22
C ARG A 200 11.10 -2.77 -4.72
N ALA A 201 11.18 -1.74 -3.89
CA ALA A 201 10.99 -1.84 -2.44
C ALA A 201 9.53 -2.04 -2.02
N TYR A 202 8.57 -1.52 -2.81
CA TYR A 202 7.14 -1.51 -2.46
C TYR A 202 6.56 -2.91 -2.20
N GLN A 203 7.03 -3.94 -2.89
CA GLN A 203 6.60 -5.33 -2.64
C GLN A 203 6.92 -5.83 -1.22
N TYR A 204 7.86 -5.17 -0.52
CA TYR A 204 8.30 -5.51 0.83
C TYR A 204 7.85 -4.49 1.88
N GLU A 205 6.97 -3.54 1.52
CA GLU A 205 6.49 -2.48 2.42
C GLU A 205 6.04 -3.03 3.78
N ASN A 206 5.28 -4.12 3.75
CA ASN A 206 4.70 -4.76 4.93
C ASN A 206 5.50 -5.97 5.44
N SER A 207 6.69 -6.24 4.89
CA SER A 207 7.55 -7.35 5.34
C SER A 207 8.44 -6.91 6.49
N GLN A 208 8.27 -7.58 7.64
CA GLN A 208 9.12 -7.39 8.79
C GLN A 208 10.45 -8.14 8.66
N THR A 209 10.50 -9.31 7.99
CA THR A 209 11.77 -9.99 7.73
C THR A 209 12.66 -9.16 6.83
N PHE A 210 12.11 -8.54 5.78
CA PHE A 210 12.86 -7.61 4.94
C PHE A 210 13.34 -6.39 5.74
N ALA A 211 12.48 -5.83 6.59
CA ALA A 211 12.86 -4.70 7.43
C ALA A 211 13.98 -5.05 8.41
N ASN A 212 13.97 -6.25 8.99
CA ASN A 212 15.04 -6.72 9.86
C ASN A 212 16.37 -6.85 9.09
N VAL A 213 16.36 -7.30 7.84
CA VAL A 213 17.58 -7.33 7.00
C VAL A 213 18.09 -5.92 6.72
N PHE A 214 17.18 -4.99 6.39
CA PHE A 214 17.54 -3.58 6.21
C PHE A 214 18.19 -3.01 7.48
N GLU A 215 17.63 -3.24 8.67
CA GLU A 215 18.19 -2.75 9.92
C GLU A 215 19.55 -3.37 10.28
N ILE A 216 19.80 -4.63 9.91
CA ILE A 216 21.08 -5.30 10.14
C ILE A 216 22.16 -4.75 9.20
N ASP A 217 21.81 -4.51 7.94
CA ASP A 217 22.77 -4.16 6.90
C ASP A 217 22.98 -2.63 6.76
N THR A 218 22.13 -1.81 7.40
CA THR A 218 22.27 -0.35 7.39
C THR A 218 22.76 0.19 8.74
N ASN A 219 23.68 1.16 8.68
CA ASN A 219 24.17 1.86 9.85
C ASN A 219 23.48 3.23 10.00
N GLU A 220 23.73 3.90 11.13
CA GLU A 220 23.14 5.21 11.43
C GLU A 220 23.49 6.29 10.40
N GLU A 221 24.69 6.26 9.80
CA GLU A 221 25.10 7.25 8.80
C GLU A 221 24.32 7.13 7.49
N VAL A 222 24.07 5.90 7.02
CA VAL A 222 23.21 5.66 5.85
C VAL A 222 21.78 6.12 6.12
N GLN A 223 21.26 5.87 7.32
CA GLN A 223 19.89 6.20 7.70
C GLN A 223 19.62 7.71 7.82
N LYS A 224 20.65 8.58 7.73
CA LYS A 224 20.50 10.05 7.78
C LYS A 224 20.09 10.71 6.46
N SER A 225 20.22 10.03 5.32
CA SER A 225 19.87 10.59 4.02
C SER A 225 19.03 9.65 3.17
N VAL A 226 17.95 10.16 2.60
CA VAL A 226 17.09 9.45 1.64
C VAL A 226 17.91 8.89 0.47
N LEU A 227 18.87 9.66 -0.05
CA LEU A 227 19.69 9.23 -1.18
C LEU A 227 20.57 8.02 -0.81
N LEU A 228 21.23 8.05 0.35
CA LEU A 228 22.07 6.94 0.81
C LEU A 228 21.23 5.69 1.08
N VAL A 229 20.05 5.83 1.68
CA VAL A 229 19.09 4.72 1.84
C VAL A 229 18.74 4.13 0.46
N SER A 230 18.45 4.97 -0.53
CA SER A 230 18.10 4.49 -1.88
C SER A 230 19.24 3.74 -2.58
N GLN A 231 20.49 4.15 -2.35
CA GLN A 231 21.69 3.48 -2.89
C GLN A 231 21.85 2.08 -2.30
N VAL A 232 21.63 1.90 -0.99
CA VAL A 232 21.69 0.56 -0.36
C VAL A 232 20.69 -0.42 -0.99
N PHE A 233 19.47 0.05 -1.28
CA PHE A 233 18.48 -0.74 -2.03
C PHE A 233 18.93 -1.02 -3.47
N GLY A 234 19.59 -0.05 -4.11
CA GLY A 234 20.12 -0.18 -5.47
C GLY A 234 21.27 -1.17 -5.61
N ASP A 235 22.15 -1.24 -4.60
CA ASP A 235 23.46 -1.89 -4.71
C ASP A 235 23.51 -3.34 -4.23
N SER A 236 22.79 -3.71 -3.16
CA SER A 236 23.02 -5.03 -2.55
C SER A 236 21.93 -5.58 -1.62
N LEU A 237 21.04 -4.75 -1.07
CA LEU A 237 20.06 -5.20 -0.07
C LEU A 237 19.08 -6.22 -0.64
N LEU A 238 18.53 -5.96 -1.83
CA LEU A 238 17.59 -6.86 -2.50
C LEU A 238 18.26 -8.22 -2.80
N GLU A 239 19.49 -8.21 -3.30
CA GLU A 239 20.25 -9.44 -3.58
C GLU A 239 20.57 -10.21 -2.30
N ARG A 240 20.88 -9.50 -1.21
CA ARG A 240 21.09 -10.10 0.11
C ARG A 240 19.82 -10.79 0.62
N TYR A 241 18.67 -10.11 0.56
CA TYR A 241 17.40 -10.70 0.97
C TYR A 241 17.05 -11.93 0.12
N GLN A 242 17.27 -11.87 -1.19
CA GLN A 242 17.06 -13.02 -2.09
C GLN A 242 17.96 -14.20 -1.74
N ARG A 243 19.24 -13.97 -1.39
CA ARG A 243 20.13 -15.03 -0.92
C ARG A 243 19.61 -15.70 0.36
N ILE A 244 19.15 -14.91 1.33
CA ILE A 244 18.51 -15.43 2.55
C ILE A 244 17.30 -16.30 2.17
N CYS A 245 16.42 -15.81 1.29
CA CYS A 245 15.26 -16.60 0.83
C CYS A 245 15.66 -17.93 0.18
N ILE A 246 16.78 -17.98 -0.55
CA ILE A 246 17.33 -19.21 -1.14
C ILE A 246 17.88 -20.15 -0.06
N GLU A 247 18.58 -19.65 0.95
CA GLU A 247 19.11 -20.44 2.06
C GLU A 247 17.99 -21.17 2.83
N TYR A 248 16.82 -20.55 2.94
CA TYR A 248 15.63 -21.15 3.58
C TYR A 248 15.08 -22.39 2.85
N LYS A 249 15.53 -22.70 1.64
CA LYS A 249 15.28 -24.02 1.02
C LYS A 249 15.87 -25.17 1.86
N SER A 250 16.98 -24.91 2.55
CA SER A 250 17.68 -25.85 3.43
C SER A 250 17.47 -25.50 4.90
N TRP A 251 16.29 -24.95 5.24
CA TRP A 251 15.98 -24.36 6.56
C TRP A 251 16.33 -25.24 7.76
N LYS A 252 16.24 -26.58 7.63
CA LYS A 252 16.52 -27.52 8.73
C LYS A 252 17.92 -27.36 9.30
N HIS A 253 18.87 -26.85 8.51
CA HIS A 253 20.26 -26.67 8.89
C HIS A 253 20.59 -25.24 9.35
N ILE A 254 19.65 -24.30 9.24
CA ILE A 254 19.87 -22.91 9.65
C ILE A 254 19.94 -22.88 11.18
N LYS A 255 20.95 -22.19 11.71
CA LYS A 255 21.08 -22.00 13.16
C LYS A 255 20.02 -21.02 13.67
N CYS A 256 19.45 -21.31 14.83
CA CYS A 256 18.52 -20.41 15.51
C CYS A 256 19.18 -19.06 15.83
N SER A 257 20.49 -19.03 16.10
CA SER A 257 21.26 -17.80 16.31
C SER A 257 21.29 -16.89 15.08
N GLU A 258 21.33 -17.48 13.88
CA GLU A 258 21.28 -16.76 12.59
C GLU A 258 19.85 -16.36 12.21
N ALA A 259 18.87 -17.21 12.51
CA ALA A 259 17.47 -16.94 12.19
C ALA A 259 16.81 -15.90 13.13
N ARG A 260 17.21 -15.84 14.40
CA ARG A 260 16.60 -14.93 15.40
C ARG A 260 16.56 -13.46 14.99
N PRO A 261 17.67 -12.84 14.54
CA PRO A 261 17.64 -11.44 14.11
C PRO A 261 16.67 -11.21 12.95
N LEU A 262 16.62 -12.15 11.99
CA LEU A 262 15.72 -12.06 10.84
C LEU A 262 14.24 -12.12 11.23
N TRP A 263 13.89 -12.94 12.22
CA TRP A 263 12.50 -13.13 12.66
C TRP A 263 12.08 -12.25 13.84
N ASN A 264 12.90 -11.25 14.19
CA ASN A 264 12.64 -10.39 15.33
C ASN A 264 11.34 -9.58 15.14
N GLY A 265 10.55 -9.44 16.21
CA GLY A 265 9.30 -8.67 16.20
C GLY A 265 8.13 -9.32 15.42
N ILE A 266 8.31 -10.51 14.86
CA ILE A 266 7.25 -11.22 14.11
C ILE A 266 6.43 -12.08 15.06
N THR A 267 5.10 -11.93 14.97
CA THR A 267 4.14 -12.76 15.71
C THR A 267 3.84 -14.07 14.96
N SER A 268 3.35 -15.10 15.68
CA SER A 268 2.95 -16.38 15.05
C SER A 268 1.94 -16.21 13.91
N GLU A 269 1.04 -15.22 13.99
CA GLU A 269 0.03 -14.93 12.97
C GLU A 269 0.65 -14.36 11.68
N GLN A 270 1.77 -13.64 11.80
CA GLN A 270 2.48 -13.02 10.68
C GLN A 270 3.45 -13.97 9.98
N VAL A 271 3.92 -15.03 10.66
CA VAL A 271 4.92 -15.97 10.12
C VAL A 271 4.53 -16.50 8.74
N LYS A 272 3.27 -16.91 8.58
CA LYS A 272 2.80 -17.46 7.30
C LYS A 272 2.93 -16.43 6.18
N HIS A 273 2.51 -15.19 6.43
CA HIS A 273 2.57 -14.13 5.43
C HIS A 273 4.02 -13.86 5.00
N GLU A 274 4.95 -13.76 5.96
CA GLU A 274 6.37 -13.52 5.67
C GLU A 274 7.00 -14.70 4.92
N LEU A 275 6.68 -15.94 5.28
CA LEU A 275 7.14 -17.11 4.55
C LEU A 275 6.58 -17.15 3.12
N ASP A 276 5.31 -16.78 2.93
CA ASP A 276 4.69 -16.68 1.60
C ASP A 276 5.42 -15.61 0.76
N LEU A 277 5.80 -14.47 1.36
CA LEU A 277 6.62 -13.44 0.70
C LEU A 277 8.04 -13.92 0.35
N MET A 278 8.72 -14.60 1.27
CA MET A 278 10.06 -15.16 1.03
C MET A 278 10.05 -16.26 -0.04
N ALA A 279 8.98 -17.05 -0.10
CA ALA A 279 8.83 -18.11 -1.07
C ALA A 279 8.50 -17.58 -2.48
N GLY A 280 7.72 -16.50 -2.58
CA GLY A 280 7.21 -15.99 -3.86
C GLY A 280 6.53 -17.11 -4.68
N ASP A 281 6.92 -17.27 -5.95
CA ASP A 281 6.41 -18.33 -6.82
C ASP A 281 7.08 -19.70 -6.64
N ALA A 282 7.98 -19.84 -5.67
CA ALA A 282 8.83 -21.02 -5.59
C ALA A 282 8.08 -22.29 -5.19
N THR A 283 8.34 -23.37 -5.94
CA THR A 283 7.66 -24.66 -5.78
C THR A 283 8.05 -25.42 -4.52
N TRP A 284 9.23 -25.17 -3.95
CA TRP A 284 9.74 -25.90 -2.77
C TRP A 284 8.89 -25.67 -1.51
N TYR A 285 8.25 -24.51 -1.40
CA TYR A 285 7.38 -24.14 -0.29
C TYR A 285 5.92 -24.59 -0.48
N ARG A 286 5.52 -25.03 -1.69
CA ARG A 286 4.18 -25.57 -1.97
C ARG A 286 4.01 -27.03 -1.55
N GLN A 287 5.08 -27.71 -1.15
CA GLN A 287 4.97 -29.04 -0.55
C GLN A 287 4.39 -28.91 0.86
N ARG A 288 3.13 -29.33 1.03
CA ARG A 288 2.33 -29.14 2.25
C ARG A 288 3.04 -29.55 3.55
N GLN A 289 3.85 -30.61 3.50
CA GLN A 289 4.58 -31.09 4.67
C GLN A 289 5.76 -30.18 5.03
N THR A 290 6.59 -29.81 4.06
CA THR A 290 7.68 -28.85 4.23
C THR A 290 7.18 -27.48 4.68
N GLN A 291 6.03 -27.04 4.14
CA GLN A 291 5.36 -25.81 4.54
C GLN A 291 4.95 -25.84 6.02
N ASN A 292 4.27 -26.92 6.44
CA ASN A 292 3.81 -27.06 7.82
C ASN A 292 4.96 -27.17 8.82
N ASP A 293 6.03 -27.87 8.44
CA ASP A 293 7.18 -28.10 9.33
C ASP A 293 8.01 -26.83 9.53
N LEU A 294 8.26 -26.08 8.45
CA LEU A 294 8.95 -24.80 8.51
C LEU A 294 8.10 -23.78 9.27
N LEU A 295 6.82 -23.65 8.92
CA LEU A 295 5.89 -22.73 9.58
C LEU A 295 5.92 -22.91 11.10
N ARG A 296 5.74 -24.14 11.59
CA ARG A 296 5.79 -24.43 13.03
C ARG A 296 7.14 -24.11 13.65
N SER A 297 8.23 -24.40 12.97
CA SER A 297 9.57 -24.15 13.49
C SER A 297 9.81 -22.65 13.67
N ILE A 298 9.34 -21.83 12.72
CA ILE A 298 9.42 -20.36 12.84
C ILE A 298 8.41 -19.81 13.87
N GLU A 299 7.21 -20.35 13.97
CA GLU A 299 6.26 -20.01 15.04
C GLU A 299 6.87 -20.28 16.44
N TYR A 300 7.61 -21.38 16.59
CA TYR A 300 8.35 -21.67 17.81
C TYR A 300 9.50 -20.68 18.01
N LEU A 301 10.24 -20.33 16.96
CA LEU A 301 11.29 -19.31 17.02
C LEU A 301 10.73 -17.96 17.49
N ALA A 302 9.57 -17.53 16.98
CA ALA A 302 8.89 -16.31 17.41
C ALA A 302 8.48 -16.35 18.89
N GLN A 303 8.21 -17.54 19.44
CA GLN A 303 7.90 -17.77 20.86
C GLN A 303 9.13 -17.86 21.76
N PHE A 304 10.36 -17.79 21.21
CA PHE A 304 11.57 -17.88 22.03
C PHE A 304 11.66 -16.83 23.13
N PRO A 305 11.43 -15.52 22.88
CA PRO A 305 11.60 -14.51 23.92
C PRO A 305 10.68 -14.75 25.12
N SER A 306 9.42 -15.14 24.87
CA SER A 306 8.47 -15.46 25.93
C SER A 306 8.83 -16.75 26.66
N SER A 307 9.25 -17.79 25.93
CA SER A 307 9.68 -19.07 26.51
C SER A 307 10.90 -18.93 27.41
N ILE A 308 11.91 -18.16 26.97
CA ILE A 308 13.11 -17.84 27.74
C ILE A 308 12.73 -17.09 29.03
N LYS A 309 11.87 -16.07 28.91
CA LYS A 309 11.40 -15.31 30.08
C LYS A 309 10.69 -16.21 31.11
N GLN A 310 9.82 -17.10 30.66
CA GLN A 310 9.10 -18.02 31.55
C GLN A 310 10.06 -19.00 32.26
N LEU A 311 11.04 -19.53 31.53
CA LEU A 311 12.06 -20.42 32.11
C LEU A 311 12.96 -19.67 33.11
N LYS A 312 13.30 -18.41 32.84
CA LYS A 312 14.04 -17.55 33.79
C LYS A 312 13.25 -17.33 35.07
N ASN A 313 11.98 -16.94 34.98
CA ASN A 313 11.11 -16.77 36.16
C ASN A 313 11.05 -18.05 37.01
N LEU A 314 10.90 -19.22 36.37
CA LEU A 314 10.89 -20.50 37.10
C LEU A 314 12.25 -20.78 37.76
N SER A 315 13.36 -20.55 37.04
CA SER A 315 14.71 -20.69 37.59
C SER A 315 14.95 -19.78 38.81
N ASP A 316 14.43 -18.56 38.77
CA ASP A 316 14.51 -17.60 39.87
C ASP A 316 13.74 -18.08 41.09
N VAL A 317 12.49 -18.54 40.92
CA VAL A 317 11.70 -19.13 42.00
C VAL A 317 12.43 -20.33 42.62
N LEU A 318 12.94 -21.25 41.80
CA LEU A 318 13.69 -22.41 42.29
C LEU A 318 14.92 -22.01 43.12
N THR A 319 15.59 -20.92 42.73
CA THR A 319 16.75 -20.38 43.44
C THR A 319 16.34 -19.71 44.75
N GLN A 320 15.26 -18.93 44.76
CA GLN A 320 14.76 -18.25 45.95
C GLN A 320 14.29 -19.23 47.03
N PHE A 321 13.64 -20.33 46.64
CA PHE A 321 13.24 -21.41 47.56
C PHE A 321 14.37 -22.35 47.98
N ASN A 322 15.62 -22.10 47.54
CA ASN A 322 16.81 -22.88 47.87
C ASN A 322 16.65 -24.41 47.64
N ILE A 323 15.99 -24.79 46.55
CA ILE A 323 15.70 -26.19 46.23
C ILE A 323 17.01 -26.95 45.91
N LYS A 324 17.23 -28.08 46.59
CA LYS A 324 18.39 -28.96 46.33
C LYS A 324 18.39 -29.48 44.89
N ASN A 325 19.57 -29.60 44.28
CA ASN A 325 19.76 -30.06 42.89
C ASN A 325 19.11 -29.17 41.79
N LYS A 326 19.01 -27.85 42.01
CA LYS A 326 18.45 -26.91 41.03
C LYS A 326 19.07 -26.98 39.63
N GLU A 327 20.38 -27.25 39.54
CA GLU A 327 21.11 -27.39 38.26
C GLU A 327 20.63 -28.58 37.42
N LYS A 328 19.98 -29.57 38.05
CA LYS A 328 19.33 -30.70 37.37
C LYS A 328 17.85 -30.44 37.09
N SER A 329 17.37 -29.22 37.29
CA SER A 329 15.99 -28.89 36.96
C SER A 329 15.84 -28.85 35.44
N TRP A 330 14.76 -29.46 34.96
CA TRP A 330 14.42 -29.44 33.54
C TRP A 330 14.31 -27.99 33.01
N ALA A 331 13.97 -27.03 33.87
CA ALA A 331 13.86 -25.62 33.49
C ALA A 331 15.22 -25.01 33.11
N ILE A 332 16.26 -25.26 33.92
CA ILE A 332 17.62 -24.80 33.65
C ILE A 332 18.21 -25.54 32.44
N GLU A 333 18.00 -26.84 32.32
CA GLU A 333 18.44 -27.62 31.14
C GLU A 333 17.82 -27.10 29.83
N MET A 334 16.51 -26.81 29.83
CA MET A 334 15.81 -26.26 28.68
C MET A 334 16.22 -24.81 28.38
N LEU A 335 16.47 -24.00 29.42
CA LEU A 335 16.97 -22.64 29.26
C LEU A 335 18.34 -22.63 28.58
N ASN A 336 19.28 -23.46 29.07
CA ASN A 336 20.61 -23.62 28.49
C ASN A 336 20.53 -24.09 27.03
N THR A 337 19.58 -24.96 26.70
CA THR A 337 19.35 -25.42 25.32
C THR A 337 18.87 -24.29 24.42
N LEU A 338 17.94 -23.45 24.89
CA LEU A 338 17.48 -22.28 24.13
C LEU A 338 18.56 -21.21 24.00
N GLU A 339 19.40 -21.02 25.01
CA GLU A 339 20.50 -20.04 24.94
C GLU A 339 21.69 -20.55 24.10
N ASN A 340 21.73 -21.84 23.75
CA ASN A 340 22.75 -22.42 22.88
C ASN A 340 22.67 -21.87 21.44
N THR A 341 23.79 -21.35 20.95
CA THR A 341 23.92 -20.76 19.61
C THR A 341 23.92 -21.79 18.48
N ASP A 342 24.18 -23.06 18.76
CA ASP A 342 24.29 -24.13 17.76
C ASP A 342 22.97 -24.89 17.49
N MET A 343 21.90 -24.58 18.21
CA MET A 343 20.58 -25.17 17.94
C MET A 343 20.13 -24.79 16.52
N ILE A 344 19.65 -25.77 15.74
CA ILE A 344 19.15 -25.56 14.37
C ILE A 344 17.63 -25.56 14.32
N LEU A 345 17.05 -24.93 13.29
CA LEU A 345 15.59 -24.83 13.15
C LEU A 345 14.91 -26.21 13.05
N GLY A 346 15.56 -27.19 12.44
CA GLY A 346 15.02 -28.56 12.30
C GLY A 346 14.71 -29.25 13.63
N ASP A 347 15.43 -28.88 14.70
CA ASP A 347 15.31 -29.51 16.02
C ASP A 347 14.23 -28.85 16.90
N LEU A 348 13.67 -27.72 16.47
CA LEU A 348 12.73 -26.94 17.25
C LEU A 348 11.46 -27.70 17.58
N GLN A 349 10.95 -28.49 16.64
CA GLN A 349 9.72 -29.25 16.88
C GLN A 349 9.90 -30.26 18.02
N ASP A 350 11.01 -31.01 18.02
CA ASP A 350 11.29 -32.00 19.05
C ASP A 350 11.56 -31.35 20.41
N PHE A 351 12.25 -30.22 20.42
CA PHE A 351 12.45 -29.41 21.63
C PHE A 351 11.11 -28.91 22.18
N PHE A 352 10.29 -28.23 21.36
CA PHE A 352 9.02 -27.65 21.79
C PHE A 352 7.99 -28.71 22.17
N LYS A 353 8.04 -29.92 21.58
CA LYS A 353 7.23 -31.05 22.04
C LYS A 353 7.56 -31.43 23.48
N LYS A 354 8.84 -31.46 23.87
CA LYS A 354 9.27 -31.72 25.25
C LYS A 354 8.92 -30.55 26.17
N TYR A 355 9.19 -29.33 25.73
CA TYR A 355 8.89 -28.10 26.48
C TYR A 355 7.39 -27.98 26.75
N ASN A 356 6.53 -28.08 25.74
CA ASN A 356 5.08 -27.95 25.88
C ASN A 356 4.47 -29.01 26.80
N LYS A 357 5.02 -30.23 26.82
CA LYS A 357 4.59 -31.27 27.76
C LYS A 357 4.88 -30.86 29.21
N LYS A 358 6.05 -30.27 29.48
CA LYS A 358 6.42 -29.77 30.81
C LYS A 358 5.63 -28.51 31.16
N TYR A 359 5.56 -27.56 30.23
CA TYR A 359 4.81 -26.31 30.36
C TYR A 359 3.33 -26.55 30.69
N GLY A 360 2.69 -27.48 29.98
CA GLY A 360 1.29 -27.85 30.19
C GLY A 360 0.99 -28.40 31.58
N ALA A 361 1.97 -29.07 32.23
CA ALA A 361 1.80 -29.57 33.59
C ALA A 361 1.69 -28.45 34.64
N TYR A 362 2.16 -27.24 34.33
CA TYR A 362 2.14 -26.08 35.21
C TYR A 362 1.26 -24.94 34.68
N ARG A 363 0.35 -25.24 33.73
CA ARG A 363 -0.41 -24.22 32.99
C ARG A 363 -1.09 -23.19 33.90
N GLU A 364 -1.71 -23.65 34.99
CA GLU A 364 -2.43 -22.81 35.95
C GLU A 364 -1.50 -22.06 36.92
N CYS A 365 -0.25 -22.50 37.05
CA CYS A 365 0.71 -21.98 38.01
C CYS A 365 1.62 -20.89 37.44
N TRP A 366 1.65 -20.66 36.11
CA TRP A 366 2.59 -19.73 35.50
C TRP A 366 2.41 -18.26 35.93
N SER A 367 1.16 -17.85 36.22
CA SER A 367 0.90 -16.54 36.82
C SER A 367 1.52 -16.41 38.20
N LEU A 368 1.33 -17.42 39.06
CA LEU A 368 1.92 -17.47 40.39
C LEU A 368 3.45 -17.53 40.33
N ILE A 369 4.04 -18.35 39.44
CA ILE A 369 5.49 -18.45 39.25
C ILE A 369 6.07 -17.08 38.87
N LYS A 370 5.39 -16.33 37.99
CA LYS A 370 5.80 -14.97 37.64
C LYS A 370 5.79 -14.06 38.87
N GLU A 371 4.70 -13.99 39.62
CA GLU A 371 4.64 -13.12 40.82
C GLU A 371 5.68 -13.52 41.87
N LEU A 372 5.85 -14.81 42.13
CA LEU A 372 6.86 -15.33 43.05
C LEU A 372 8.28 -14.99 42.60
N SER A 373 8.57 -14.99 41.30
CA SER A 373 9.91 -14.64 40.80
C SER A 373 10.33 -13.22 41.17
N PHE A 374 9.37 -12.31 41.36
CA PHE A 374 9.61 -10.93 41.81
C PHE A 374 9.50 -10.76 43.33
N ALA A 375 8.98 -11.75 44.06
CA ALA A 375 8.65 -11.66 45.48
C ALA A 375 9.78 -12.16 46.41
N LYS A 376 11.04 -11.87 46.06
CA LYS A 376 12.22 -12.39 46.79
C LYS A 376 12.19 -12.08 48.29
N GLU A 377 11.88 -10.83 48.65
CA GLU A 377 11.84 -10.40 50.05
C GLU A 377 10.76 -11.14 50.84
N PHE A 378 9.59 -11.33 50.22
CA PHE A 378 8.49 -12.08 50.81
C PHE A 378 8.86 -13.55 51.02
N ILE A 379 9.50 -14.19 50.03
CA ILE A 379 9.97 -15.57 50.15
C ILE A 379 11.06 -15.69 51.22
N ASP A 380 12.01 -14.76 51.26
CA ASP A 380 13.04 -14.73 52.31
C ASP A 380 12.41 -14.61 53.71
N PHE A 381 11.39 -13.78 53.88
CA PHE A 381 10.62 -13.68 55.11
C PHE A 381 9.94 -15.02 55.46
N LEU A 382 9.21 -15.63 54.51
CA LEU A 382 8.58 -16.93 54.72
C LEU A 382 9.60 -17.99 55.17
N LEU A 383 10.74 -18.07 54.49
CA LEU A 383 11.74 -19.10 54.74
C LEU A 383 12.50 -18.90 56.07
N LYS A 384 12.79 -17.65 56.46
CA LYS A 384 13.57 -17.33 57.66
C LYS A 384 12.71 -17.21 58.92
N GLU A 385 11.55 -16.58 58.81
CA GLU A 385 10.75 -16.19 59.97
C GLU A 385 9.59 -17.16 60.25
N LEU A 386 9.11 -17.90 59.25
CA LEU A 386 7.87 -18.68 59.40
C LEU A 386 8.06 -20.20 59.31
N ILE A 387 9.12 -20.70 58.65
CA ILE A 387 9.39 -22.14 58.62
C ILE A 387 9.61 -22.67 60.04
N GLY A 388 8.76 -23.63 60.45
CA GLY A 388 8.82 -24.27 61.76
C GLY A 388 8.09 -23.54 62.88
N ARG A 389 7.45 -22.39 62.61
CA ARG A 389 6.59 -21.70 63.57
C ARG A 389 5.12 -22.12 63.41
N ASP A 390 4.37 -22.05 64.51
CA ASP A 390 2.92 -22.24 64.49
C ASP A 390 2.26 -21.06 63.75
N LEU A 391 1.61 -21.36 62.62
CA LEU A 391 0.98 -20.38 61.74
C LEU A 391 -0.40 -19.93 62.23
N THR A 392 -0.90 -20.47 63.35
CA THR A 392 -2.23 -20.13 63.88
C THR A 392 -2.39 -18.63 64.18
N ASN A 393 -1.28 -17.93 64.45
CA ASN A 393 -1.23 -16.48 64.68
C ASN A 393 -0.67 -15.68 63.49
N LEU A 394 -0.63 -16.18 62.25
CA LEU A 394 -0.04 -15.44 61.12
C LEU A 394 -0.66 -14.04 60.88
N ILE A 395 -1.92 -13.84 61.32
CA ILE A 395 -2.68 -12.59 61.19
C ILE A 395 -2.38 -11.60 62.33
N ASN A 396 -1.87 -12.08 63.47
CA ASN A 396 -1.53 -11.30 64.65
C ASN A 396 -0.03 -11.01 64.70
#